data_AF-A0A0G3H0D3-F1
#
_entry.id   AF-A0A0G3H0D3-F1
#
_cell.length_a   1.000
_cell.length_b   1.000
_cell.length_c   1.000
_cell.angle_alpha   90.00
_cell.angle_beta   90.00
_cell.angle_gamma   90.00
#
_symmetry.space_group_name_H-M   'P 1'
#
loop_
_entity.id
_entity.type
_entity.pdbx_description
1 polymer ?
#
loop_
_entity_poly.entity_id
_entity_poly.type
_entity_poly.pdbx_seq_one_letter_code
_entity_poly.pdbx_strand_id
1 'polypeptide(L)'
;MKKKLIETSLPLEAINAASAREKSIRHGHPSTLHLYWARRPLATARAVLFAQLVDDPASRPEEFPTPEAQDLERARLHSLMEKLIVWENSNDENLFAQAREEIKKSNNGTLPAVLDPFAGGGRFLSKLSA
;
A
#
# COMPACT_ATOMS: atom_id res chain seq x y z
N MET A 1 -0.69 -3.13 21.91
CA MET A 1 -1.07 -2.75 20.53
C MET A 1 -0.03 -3.37 19.60
N LYS A 2 -0.45 -4.03 18.52
CA LYS A 2 0.50 -4.58 17.54
C LYS A 2 1.08 -3.43 16.71
N LYS A 3 2.38 -3.43 16.50
CA LYS A 3 3.09 -2.42 15.72
C LYS A 3 2.78 -2.63 14.25
N LYS A 4 2.40 -1.57 13.53
CA LYS A 4 2.14 -1.63 12.09
C LYS A 4 3.41 -1.37 11.29
N LEU A 5 3.43 -1.83 10.04
CA LEU A 5 4.59 -1.68 9.15
C LEU A 5 4.97 -0.21 8.97
N ILE A 6 3.98 0.69 8.88
CA ILE A 6 4.18 2.14 8.76
C ILE A 6 4.98 2.77 9.91
N GLU A 7 4.96 2.18 11.10
CA GLU A 7 5.68 2.69 12.27
C GLU A 7 7.16 2.31 12.28
N THR A 8 7.58 1.41 11.38
CA THR A 8 8.91 0.79 11.43
C THR A 8 9.67 1.03 10.13
N SER A 9 9.08 0.71 8.98
CA SER A 9 9.79 0.79 7.71
C SER A 9 8.86 0.98 6.51
N LEU A 10 9.33 1.76 5.52
CA LEU A 10 8.69 1.91 4.21
C LEU A 10 9.77 2.00 3.12
N PRO A 11 9.53 1.44 1.91
CA PRO A 11 10.41 1.59 0.75
C PRO A 11 10.23 2.99 0.13
N LEU A 12 10.73 4.01 0.82
CA LEU A 12 10.51 5.41 0.46
C LEU A 12 11.04 5.76 -0.94
N GLU A 13 12.17 5.18 -1.34
CA GLU A 13 12.75 5.40 -2.67
C GLU A 13 11.79 4.96 -3.78
N ALA A 14 11.25 3.75 -3.68
CA ALA A 14 10.28 3.22 -4.65
C ALA A 14 8.97 4.04 -4.64
N ILE A 15 8.46 4.38 -3.46
CA ILE A 15 7.25 5.22 -3.31
C ILE A 15 7.46 6.58 -3.97
N ASN A 16 8.60 7.23 -3.74
CA ASN A 16 8.92 8.54 -4.30
C ASN A 16 9.08 8.48 -5.82
N ALA A 17 9.79 7.47 -6.34
CA ALA A 17 9.96 7.28 -7.78
C ALA A 17 8.62 7.04 -8.50
N ALA A 18 7.76 6.17 -7.96
CA ALA A 18 6.43 5.91 -8.52
C ALA A 18 5.53 7.17 -8.45
N SER A 19 5.61 7.91 -7.36
CA SER A 19 4.85 9.15 -7.17
C SER A 19 5.27 10.26 -8.13
N ALA A 20 6.57 10.38 -8.40
CA ALA A 20 7.10 11.33 -9.39
C ALA A 20 6.65 10.95 -10.81
N ARG A 21 6.72 9.66 -11.15
CA ARG A 21 6.28 9.14 -12.46
C ARG A 21 4.79 9.34 -12.70
N GLU A 22 3.94 9.14 -11.68
CA GLU A 22 2.49 9.36 -11.82
C GLU A 22 2.16 10.80 -12.26
N LYS A 23 2.92 11.78 -11.78
CA LYS A 23 2.72 13.19 -12.13
C LYS A 23 3.07 13.48 -13.59
N SER A 24 4.03 12.76 -14.19
CA SER A 24 4.49 13.03 -15.56
C SER A 24 3.71 12.30 -16.66
N ILE A 25 2.96 11.24 -16.32
CA ILE A 25 2.21 10.41 -17.29
C ILE A 25 1.01 11.15 -17.92
N ARG A 26 0.46 12.18 -17.26
CA ARG A 26 -0.79 12.84 -17.69
C ARG A 26 -0.49 14.06 -18.56
N HIS A 27 -0.23 13.85 -19.85
CA HIS A 27 -0.25 14.93 -20.85
C HIS A 27 -1.60 14.95 -21.59
N GLY A 28 -2.24 16.12 -21.67
CA GLY A 28 -3.44 16.34 -22.51
C GLY A 28 -4.76 15.74 -22.01
N HIS A 29 -4.83 15.20 -20.79
CA HIS A 29 -6.08 14.66 -20.23
C HIS A 29 -6.87 15.75 -19.49
N PRO A 30 -8.21 15.87 -19.60
CA PRO A 30 -9.00 16.93 -18.94
C PRO A 30 -8.76 17.03 -17.42
N SER A 31 -8.38 15.94 -16.77
CA SER A 31 -7.99 15.91 -15.35
C SER A 31 -6.68 16.65 -15.03
N THR A 32 -5.96 17.20 -16.02
CA THR A 32 -4.76 18.02 -15.86
C THR A 32 -5.07 19.51 -15.91
N LEU A 33 -6.30 19.91 -16.27
CA LEU A 33 -6.73 21.31 -16.33
C LEU A 33 -6.89 21.93 -14.93
N HIS A 34 -7.36 21.15 -13.96
CA HIS A 34 -7.47 21.58 -12.58
C HIS A 34 -7.13 20.43 -11.62
N LEU A 35 -6.08 20.63 -10.82
CA LEU A 35 -5.75 19.75 -9.71
C LEU A 35 -6.62 20.17 -8.52
N TYR A 36 -7.55 19.29 -8.11
CA TYR A 36 -8.27 19.45 -6.83
C TYR A 36 -7.27 19.60 -5.67
N TRP A 37 -7.67 20.36 -4.66
CA TRP A 37 -6.88 20.56 -3.45
C TRP A 37 -6.49 19.21 -2.80
N ALA A 38 -5.23 19.12 -2.36
CA ALA A 38 -4.66 18.00 -1.60
C ALA A 38 -4.68 16.61 -2.29
N ARG A 39 -4.49 16.54 -3.62
CA ARG A 39 -4.28 15.23 -4.28
C ARG A 39 -2.97 14.57 -3.86
N ARG A 40 -3.09 13.48 -3.08
CA ARG A 40 -1.97 12.55 -2.82
C ARG A 40 -1.74 11.67 -4.06
N PRO A 41 -0.48 11.39 -4.46
CA PRO A 41 -0.19 10.39 -5.48
C PRO A 41 -0.82 9.06 -5.08
N LEU A 42 -1.41 8.37 -6.05
CA LEU A 42 -2.01 7.06 -5.86
C LEU A 42 -0.99 6.09 -5.26
N ALA A 43 0.24 6.11 -5.76
CA ALA A 43 1.37 5.34 -5.23
C ALA A 43 1.52 5.52 -3.70
N THR A 44 1.57 6.76 -3.22
CA THR A 44 1.68 7.05 -1.79
C THR A 44 0.45 6.58 -1.01
N ALA A 45 -0.76 6.79 -1.54
CA ALA A 45 -1.98 6.34 -0.91
C ALA A 45 -2.01 4.80 -0.75
N ARG A 46 -1.59 4.04 -1.78
CA ARG A 46 -1.50 2.56 -1.70
C ARG A 46 -0.58 2.11 -0.59
N ALA A 47 0.64 2.65 -0.59
CA ALA A 47 1.68 2.24 0.32
C ALA A 47 1.28 2.52 1.77
N VAL A 48 0.79 3.73 2.03
CA VAL A 48 0.37 4.13 3.38
C VAL A 48 -0.80 3.29 3.88
N LEU A 49 -1.84 3.09 3.06
CA LEU A 49 -3.00 2.28 3.46
C LEU A 49 -2.60 0.82 3.74
N PHE A 50 -1.79 0.22 2.86
CA PHE A 50 -1.29 -1.13 3.06
C PHE A 50 -0.47 -1.24 4.34
N ALA A 51 0.49 -0.33 4.55
CA ALA A 51 1.37 -0.34 5.71
C ALA A 51 0.68 0.02 7.04
N GLN A 52 -0.45 0.72 7.00
CA GLN A 52 -1.31 0.98 8.17
C GLN A 52 -2.09 -0.28 8.59
N LEU A 53 -2.43 -1.13 7.63
CA LEU A 53 -3.27 -2.30 7.87
C LEU A 53 -2.46 -3.56 8.19
N VAL A 54 -1.23 -3.66 7.66
CA VAL A 54 -0.33 -4.80 7.86
C VAL A 54 0.55 -4.62 9.10
N ASP A 55 0.62 -5.67 9.91
CA ASP A 55 1.48 -5.72 11.11
C ASP A 55 2.96 -5.79 10.70
N ASP A 56 3.84 -5.15 11.48
CA ASP A 56 5.28 -5.37 11.36
C ASP A 56 5.62 -6.79 11.87
N PRO A 57 6.54 -7.54 11.22
CA PRO A 57 6.93 -8.88 11.64
C PRO A 57 7.40 -8.99 13.10
N ALA A 58 7.96 -7.92 13.68
CA ALA A 58 8.35 -7.89 15.10
C ALA A 58 7.16 -7.99 16.06
N SER A 59 5.94 -7.75 15.59
CA SER A 59 4.70 -7.93 16.37
C SER A 59 4.15 -9.35 16.35
N ARG A 60 4.81 -10.27 15.63
CA ARG A 60 4.43 -11.69 15.48
C ARG A 60 5.63 -12.60 15.77
N PRO A 61 6.21 -12.55 16.98
CA PRO A 61 7.40 -13.32 17.34
C PRO A 61 7.19 -14.84 17.24
N GLU A 62 5.93 -15.31 17.34
CA GLU A 62 5.55 -16.71 17.10
C GLU A 62 5.79 -17.17 15.65
N GLU A 63 5.68 -16.27 14.67
CA GLU A 63 5.93 -16.55 13.25
C GLU A 63 7.32 -16.11 12.81
N PHE A 64 7.84 -15.03 13.40
CA PHE A 64 9.14 -14.43 13.08
C PHE A 64 10.00 -14.25 14.35
N PRO A 65 10.56 -15.35 14.89
CA PRO A 65 11.24 -15.33 16.19
C PRO A 65 12.61 -14.64 16.15
N THR A 66 13.27 -14.57 14.99
CA THR A 66 14.61 -13.99 14.85
C THR A 66 14.58 -12.65 14.11
N PRO A 67 15.53 -11.73 14.39
CA PRO A 67 15.65 -10.48 13.63
C PRO A 67 15.82 -10.72 12.13
N GLU A 68 16.60 -11.74 11.74
CA GLU A 68 16.80 -12.13 10.35
C GLU A 68 15.49 -12.56 9.66
N ALA A 69 14.64 -13.32 10.36
CA ALA A 69 13.32 -13.71 9.85
C ALA A 69 12.39 -12.50 9.71
N GLN A 70 12.46 -11.56 10.65
CA GLN A 70 11.69 -10.30 10.59
C GLN A 70 12.13 -9.44 9.41
N ASP A 71 13.44 -9.32 9.17
CA ASP A 71 14.00 -8.56 8.04
C ASP A 71 13.65 -9.20 6.70
N LEU A 72 13.71 -10.53 6.60
CA LEU A 72 13.32 -11.26 5.39
C LEU A 72 11.82 -11.05 5.07
N GLU A 73 10.95 -11.16 6.08
CA GLU A 73 9.53 -10.94 5.87
C GLU A 73 9.22 -9.48 5.54
N ARG A 74 9.88 -8.54 6.21
CA ARG A 74 9.77 -7.11 5.92
C ARG A 74 10.19 -6.80 4.48
N ALA A 75 11.27 -7.41 4.00
CA ALA A 75 11.69 -7.31 2.61
C ALA A 75 10.64 -7.86 1.64
N ARG A 76 10.02 -9.02 1.95
CA ARG A 76 8.90 -9.58 1.15
C ARG A 76 7.71 -8.63 1.08
N LEU A 77 7.31 -8.06 2.22
CA LEU A 77 6.23 -7.08 2.31
C LEU A 77 6.56 -5.80 1.53
N HIS A 78 7.81 -5.34 1.57
CA HIS A 78 8.27 -4.21 0.76
C HIS A 78 8.20 -4.52 -0.74
N SER A 79 8.64 -5.70 -1.19
CA SER A 79 8.52 -6.10 -2.60
C SER A 79 7.06 -6.20 -3.07
N LEU A 80 6.14 -6.63 -2.20
CA LEU A 80 4.70 -6.62 -2.51
C LEU A 80 4.19 -5.18 -2.65
N MET A 81 4.58 -4.29 -1.73
CA MET A 81 4.22 -2.88 -1.76
C MET A 81 4.79 -2.17 -3.00
N GLU A 82 6.02 -2.45 -3.40
CA GLU A 82 6.63 -1.94 -4.63
C GLU A 82 5.82 -2.32 -5.88
N LYS A 83 5.30 -3.55 -5.93
CA LYS A 83 4.39 -3.96 -7.01
C LYS A 83 3.05 -3.22 -6.94
N LEU A 84 2.50 -3.03 -5.74
CA LEU A 84 1.21 -2.35 -5.56
C LEU A 84 1.26 -0.90 -6.04
N ILE A 85 2.35 -0.16 -5.74
CA ILE A 85 2.47 1.27 -6.06
C ILE A 85 2.65 1.57 -7.55
N VAL A 86 3.00 0.57 -8.37
CA VAL A 86 3.12 0.70 -9.82
C VAL A 86 1.73 0.93 -10.44
N TRP A 87 1.59 2.00 -11.21
CA TRP A 87 0.30 2.42 -11.76
C TRP A 87 -0.25 1.38 -12.76
N GLU A 88 0.62 0.78 -13.57
CA GLU A 88 0.31 -0.24 -14.56
C GLU A 88 -0.32 -1.49 -13.93
N ASN A 89 -0.01 -1.79 -12.66
CA ASN A 89 -0.57 -2.93 -11.93
C ASN A 89 -1.98 -2.66 -11.37
N SER A 90 -2.60 -1.53 -11.69
CA SER A 90 -3.91 -1.15 -11.14
C SER A 90 -5.05 -2.12 -11.46
N ASN A 91 -4.88 -3.03 -12.43
CA ASN A 91 -5.87 -4.05 -12.82
C ASN A 91 -5.41 -5.49 -12.53
N ASP A 92 -4.31 -5.66 -11.79
CA ASP A 92 -3.83 -6.99 -11.40
C ASP A 92 -4.60 -7.50 -10.17
N GLU A 93 -5.70 -8.19 -10.41
CA GLU A 93 -6.54 -8.75 -9.34
C GLU A 93 -5.80 -9.78 -8.48
N ASN A 94 -4.82 -10.51 -9.04
CA ASN A 94 -4.03 -11.48 -8.27
C ASN A 94 -3.10 -10.77 -7.27
N LEU A 95 -2.55 -9.62 -7.66
CA LEU A 95 -1.75 -8.78 -6.77
C LEU A 95 -2.60 -8.18 -5.65
N PHE A 96 -3.81 -7.69 -5.97
CA PHE A 96 -4.73 -7.19 -4.95
C PHE A 96 -5.22 -8.30 -4.01
N ALA A 97 -5.46 -9.51 -4.52
CA ALA A 97 -5.79 -10.66 -3.69
C ALA A 97 -4.68 -10.98 -2.68
N GLN A 98 -3.42 -11.00 -3.12
CA GLN A 98 -2.27 -11.17 -2.22
C GLN A 98 -2.23 -10.08 -1.14
N ALA A 99 -2.43 -8.82 -1.52
CA ALA A 99 -2.47 -7.72 -0.56
C ALA A 99 -3.62 -7.87 0.45
N ARG A 100 -4.83 -8.25 0.00
CA ARG A 100 -5.99 -8.50 0.88
C ARG A 100 -5.70 -9.63 1.87
N GLU A 101 -5.02 -10.69 1.45
CA GLU A 101 -4.64 -11.79 2.35
C GLU A 101 -3.65 -11.34 3.44
N GLU A 102 -2.64 -10.53 3.11
CA GLU A 102 -1.72 -9.98 4.13
C GLU A 102 -2.44 -9.06 5.13
N ILE A 103 -3.39 -8.26 4.64
CA ILE A 103 -4.23 -7.43 5.49
C ILE A 103 -5.10 -8.31 6.42
N LYS A 104 -5.74 -9.37 5.91
CA LYS A 104 -6.54 -10.28 6.73
C LYS A 104 -5.71 -10.97 7.81
N LYS A 105 -4.51 -11.48 7.47
CA LYS A 105 -3.59 -12.08 8.46
C LYS A 105 -3.28 -11.11 9.61
N SER A 106 -3.13 -9.83 9.30
CA SER A 106 -2.83 -8.77 10.28
C SER A 106 -4.05 -8.27 11.06
N ASN A 107 -5.28 -8.64 10.67
CA ASN A 107 -6.53 -8.13 11.25
C ASN A 107 -7.50 -9.28 11.60
N ASN A 108 -6.98 -10.34 12.22
CA ASN A 108 -7.76 -11.48 12.73
C ASN A 108 -8.65 -12.17 11.68
N GLY A 109 -8.18 -12.24 10.43
CA GLY A 109 -8.92 -12.83 9.31
C GLY A 109 -9.98 -11.91 8.69
N THR A 110 -10.16 -10.71 9.22
CA THR A 110 -11.12 -9.73 8.71
C THR A 110 -10.44 -8.70 7.83
N LEU A 111 -11.15 -8.24 6.81
CA LEU A 111 -10.71 -7.14 5.97
C LEU A 111 -11.41 -5.87 6.48
N PRO A 112 -10.71 -4.97 7.18
CA PRO A 112 -11.34 -3.78 7.75
C PRO A 112 -11.88 -2.88 6.64
N ALA A 113 -13.10 -2.38 6.82
CA ALA A 113 -13.67 -1.37 5.95
C ALA A 113 -12.97 -0.04 6.22
N VAL A 114 -12.04 0.34 5.35
CA VAL A 114 -11.37 1.64 5.38
C VAL A 114 -12.03 2.52 4.33
N LEU A 115 -12.34 3.77 4.68
CA LEU A 115 -12.77 4.82 3.75
C LEU A 115 -11.76 5.95 3.79
N ASP A 116 -10.96 6.12 2.73
CA ASP A 116 -10.07 7.29 2.56
C ASP A 116 -10.71 8.28 1.57
N PRO A 117 -11.39 9.34 2.06
CA PRO A 117 -11.99 10.35 1.19
C PRO A 117 -10.95 11.22 0.45
N PHE A 118 -9.67 11.14 0.83
CA PHE A 118 -8.57 11.93 0.27
C PHE A 118 -7.67 11.14 -0.68
N ALA A 119 -7.85 9.82 -0.78
CA ALA A 119 -7.13 8.98 -1.77
C ALA A 119 -7.44 9.39 -3.23
N GLY A 120 -8.58 10.08 -3.45
CA GLY A 120 -8.97 10.65 -4.73
C GLY A 120 -9.37 9.61 -5.80
N GLY A 121 -10.15 10.05 -6.79
CA GLY A 121 -10.44 9.31 -8.02
C GLY A 121 -11.20 7.98 -7.89
N GLY A 122 -11.74 7.64 -6.71
CA GLY A 122 -12.60 6.46 -6.50
C GLY A 122 -11.93 5.10 -6.71
N ARG A 123 -10.60 5.05 -6.92
CA ARG A 123 -9.89 3.86 -7.42
C ARG A 123 -9.22 3.00 -6.35
N PHE A 124 -9.12 3.47 -5.10
CA PHE A 124 -8.51 2.69 -4.02
C PHE A 124 -9.50 1.78 -3.31
N LEU A 125 -10.61 2.37 -2.93
CA LEU A 125 -11.57 1.76 -2.02
C LEU A 125 -12.26 0.58 -2.68
N SER A 126 -12.67 0.72 -3.94
CA SER A 126 -13.35 -0.34 -4.68
C SER A 126 -12.52 -1.60 -4.95
N LYS A 127 -11.19 -1.57 -4.74
CA LYS A 127 -10.31 -2.71 -5.03
C LYS A 127 -9.72 -3.40 -3.79
N LEU A 128 -9.95 -2.84 -2.60
CA LEU A 128 -9.54 -3.43 -1.32
C LEU A 128 -10.71 -3.68 -0.38
N SER A 129 -11.90 -3.10 -0.61
CA SER A 129 -13.13 -3.48 0.08
C SER A 129 -13.98 -4.39 -0.82
N ALA A 130 -14.15 -5.65 -0.42
CA ALA A 130 -14.93 -6.70 -1.09
C ALA A 130 -14.49 -7.03 -2.53
#